data_AF-A0A0C2CGN4-F1
#
_entry.id   AF-A0A0C2CGN4-F1
#
_cell.length_a   1.000
_cell.length_b   1.000
_cell.length_c   1.000
_cell.angle_alpha   90.00
_cell.angle_beta   90.00
_cell.angle_gamma   90.00
#
_symmetry.space_group_name_H-M   'P 1'
#
loop_
_entity.id
_entity.type
_entity.pdbx_description
1 polymer ?
#
loop_
_entity_poly.entity_id
_entity_poly.type
_entity_poly.pdbx_seq_one_letter_code
_entity_poly.pdbx_strand_id
1 'polypeptide(L)' 'MYAIVDVFTQYFPQLSELVLPSIYEQFAVCIQQKNEQLARSTVNCLETLILLNGERFSDDMWQRTVQLFRRLFAATLPKS' A
#
# COMPACT_ATOMS: atom_id res chain seq x y z
N MET A 1 6.48 1.69 10.57
CA MET A 1 5.52 1.70 9.44
C MET A 1 4.07 1.77 9.93
N TYR A 2 3.70 1.10 11.04
CA TYR A 2 2.38 1.23 11.68
C TYR A 2 1.95 2.67 12.00
N ALA A 3 2.85 3.52 12.50
CA ALA A 3 2.54 4.93 12.77
C ALA A 3 2.05 5.73 11.53
N ILE A 4 2.51 5.39 10.32
CA ILE A 4 2.02 6.04 9.09
C ILE A 4 0.59 5.59 8.78
N VAL A 5 0.29 4.31 8.99
CA VAL A 5 -1.06 3.76 8.80
C VAL A 5 -2.03 4.37 9.81
N ASP A 6 -1.61 4.52 11.06
CA ASP A 6 -2.44 5.13 12.12
C ASP A 6 -2.74 6.60 11.84
N VAL A 7 -1.72 7.40 11.48
CA VAL A 7 -1.88 8.81 11.11
C VAL A 7 -2.73 8.95 9.85
N PHE A 8 -2.51 8.08 8.85
CA PHE A 8 -3.32 8.06 7.63
C PHE A 8 -4.78 7.76 7.94
N THR A 9 -5.06 6.81 8.84
CA THR A 9 -6.41 6.42 9.25
C THR A 9 -7.12 7.56 9.98
N GLN A 10 -6.39 8.24 10.88
CA GLN A 10 -6.92 9.35 11.68
C GLN A 10 -7.24 10.60 10.83
N TYR A 11 -6.41 10.92 9.83
CA TYR A 11 -6.56 12.10 8.96
C TYR A 11 -6.98 11.73 7.52
N PHE A 12 -7.62 10.58 7.35
CA PHE A 12 -8.00 10.05 6.06
C PHE A 12 -8.76 11.04 5.15
N PRO A 13 -9.75 11.83 5.62
CA PRO A 13 -10.47 12.77 4.75
C PRO A 13 -9.58 13.85 4.14
N GLN A 14 -8.51 14.25 4.84
CA GLN A 14 -7.62 15.33 4.43
C GLN A 14 -6.37 14.82 3.69
N LEU A 15 -5.94 13.58 3.96
CA LEU A 15 -4.69 13.04 3.45
C LEU A 15 -4.85 11.99 2.36
N SER A 16 -6.04 11.40 2.19
CA SER A 16 -6.24 10.25 1.30
C SER A 16 -5.90 10.56 -0.16
N GLU A 17 -6.24 11.72 -0.71
CA GLU A 17 -5.93 12.06 -2.12
C GLU A 17 -4.45 12.35 -2.36
N LEU A 18 -3.75 12.94 -1.37
CA LEU A 18 -2.37 13.42 -1.54
C LEU A 18 -1.33 12.38 -1.10
N VAL A 19 -1.62 11.62 -0.05
CA VAL A 19 -0.64 10.77 0.64
C VAL A 19 -0.76 9.31 0.24
N LEU A 20 -1.95 8.84 -0.15
CA LEU A 20 -2.15 7.44 -0.57
C LEU A 20 -1.23 7.02 -1.74
N PRO A 21 -1.05 7.82 -2.81
CA PRO A 21 -0.13 7.46 -3.89
C PRO A 21 1.31 7.32 -3.40
N SER A 22 1.76 8.24 -2.54
CA SER A 22 3.11 8.24 -1.97
C SER A 22 3.35 7.03 -1.05
N ILE A 23 2.34 6.60 -0.29
CA ILE A 23 2.41 5.38 0.52
C ILE A 23 2.53 4.14 -0.39
N TYR A 24 1.75 4.08 -1.46
CA TYR A 24 1.78 2.94 -2.39
C TYR A 24 3.10 2.81 -3.13
N GLU A 25 3.73 3.92 -3.51
CA GLU A 25 5.08 3.89 -4.08
C GLU A 25 6.12 3.35 -3.09
N GLN A 26 6.08 3.82 -1.84
CA GLN A 26 6.98 3.32 -0.80
C GLN A 26 6.76 1.83 -0.55
N PHE A 27 5.51 1.37 -0.50
CA PHE A 27 5.21 -0.05 -0.36
C PHE A 27 5.72 -0.87 -1.55
N ALA A 28 5.55 -0.39 -2.78
CA ALA A 28 6.08 -1.06 -3.96
C ALA A 28 7.60 -1.21 -3.90
N VAL A 29 8.32 -0.16 -3.50
CA VAL A 29 9.78 -0.19 -3.35
C VAL A 29 10.19 -1.14 -2.22
N CYS A 30 9.54 -1.06 -1.06
CA CYS A 30 9.88 -1.89 0.12
C CYS A 30 9.62 -3.39 -0.12
N ILE A 31 8.53 -3.75 -0.83
CA ILE A 31 8.20 -5.14 -1.13
C ILE A 31 9.19 -5.74 -2.15
N GLN A 32 9.72 -4.93 -3.07
CA GLN A 32 10.70 -5.37 -4.07
C GLN A 32 12.15 -5.45 -3.51
N GLN A 33 12.38 -5.07 -2.25
CA GLN A 33 13.71 -5.21 -1.64
C GLN A 33 14.04 -6.69 -1.38
N LYS A 34 15.33 -7.04 -1.43
CA LYS A 34 15.83 -8.40 -1.14
C LYS A 34 15.68 -8.85 0.32
N ASN A 35 15.16 -7.98 1.19
CA ASN A 35 14.94 -8.31 2.60
C ASN A 35 13.53 -8.89 2.77
N GLU A 36 13.44 -10.22 2.82
CA GLU A 36 12.17 -10.95 2.96
C GLU A 36 11.36 -10.53 4.20
N GLN A 37 12.03 -10.20 5.31
CA GLN A 37 11.37 -9.78 6.54
C GLN A 37 10.74 -8.39 6.39
N LEU A 38 11.44 -7.48 5.71
CA LEU A 38 10.91 -6.15 5.38
C LEU A 38 9.71 -6.28 4.43
N ALA A 39 9.86 -7.04 3.34
CA ALA A 39 8.79 -7.26 2.38
C ALA A 39 7.53 -7.84 3.04
N ARG A 40 7.69 -8.84 3.92
CA ARG A 40 6.59 -9.43 4.70
C ARG A 40 5.94 -8.43 5.64
N SER A 41 6.72 -7.60 6.33
CA SER A 41 6.18 -6.56 7.21
C SER A 41 5.42 -5.48 6.44
N THR A 42 5.91 -5.10 5.25
CA THR A 42 5.24 -4.12 4.37
C THR A 42 3.92 -4.67 3.83
N VAL A 43 3.86 -5.95 3.44
CA VAL A 43 2.59 -6.60 3.05
C VAL A 43 1.59 -6.59 4.21
N ASN A 44 2.02 -6.92 5.43
CA ASN A 44 1.15 -6.88 6.61
C ASN A 44 0.63 -5.46 6.92
N CYS A 45 1.46 -4.44 6.70
CA CYS A 45 1.05 -3.04 6.84
C CYS A 45 0.04 -2.63 5.77
N LEU A 46 0.22 -3.08 4.52
CA LEU A 46 -0.73 -2.83 3.42
C LEU A 46 -2.08 -3.49 3.71
N GLU A 47 -2.08 -4.73 4.19
CA GLU A 47 -3.30 -5.43 4.59
C GLU A 47 -4.05 -4.67 5.69
N THR A 48 -3.33 -4.24 6.73
CA THR A 48 -3.92 -3.47 7.84
C THR A 48 -4.48 -2.13 7.35
N LEU A 49 -3.78 -1.44 6.45
CA LEU A 49 -4.23 -0.17 5.88
C LEU A 49 -5.56 -0.33 5.11
N ILE A 50 -5.66 -1.38 4.29
CA ILE A 50 -6.88 -1.70 3.53
C ILE A 50 -8.00 -2.12 4.48
N LEU A 51 -7.71 -2.95 5.48
CA LEU A 51 -8.72 -3.41 6.43
C LEU A 51 -9.31 -2.27 7.27
N LEU A 52 -8.50 -1.29 7.65
CA LEU A 52 -8.93 -0.15 8.47
C LEU A 52 -9.59 0.98 7.66
N ASN A 53 -9.26 1.14 6.38
CA ASN A 53 -9.69 2.29 5.59
C ASN A 53 -10.48 1.93 4.33
N GLY A 54 -10.56 0.65 3.95
CA GLY A 54 -11.14 0.20 2.69
C GLY A 54 -12.62 0.57 2.52
N GLU A 55 -13.39 0.65 3.60
CA GLU A 55 -14.78 1.14 3.55
C GLU A 55 -14.88 2.62 3.18
N ARG A 56 -13.81 3.39 3.40
CA ARG A 56 -13.75 4.84 3.15
C ARG A 56 -13.09 5.15 1.81
N PHE A 57 -12.58 4.15 1.10
CA PHE A 57 -11.94 4.33 -0.19
C PHE A 57 -12.98 4.66 -1.26
N SER A 58 -12.68 5.67 -2.07
CA SER A 58 -13.42 5.92 -3.30
C SER A 58 -13.04 4.91 -4.39
N ASP A 59 -13.82 4.88 -5.48
CA ASP A 59 -13.51 4.03 -6.63
C ASP A 59 -12.11 4.30 -7.19
N ASP A 60 -11.66 5.56 -7.23
CA ASP A 60 -10.31 5.92 -7.70
C ASP A 60 -9.22 5.33 -6.79
N MET A 61 -9.42 5.36 -5.47
CA MET A 61 -8.48 4.78 -4.51
C MET A 61 -8.42 3.26 -4.67
N TRP A 62 -9.57 2.61 -4.84
CA TRP A 62 -9.61 1.17 -5.13
C TRP A 62 -8.92 0.81 -6.45
N GLN A 63 -9.10 1.61 -7.50
CA GLN A 63 -8.37 1.42 -8.76
C GLN A 63 -6.86 1.48 -8.55
N ARG A 64 -6.36 2.45 -7.76
CA ARG A 64 -4.94 2.56 -7.41
C ARG A 64 -4.46 1.34 -6.61
N THR A 65 -5.25 0.85 -5.66
CA THR A 65 -4.94 -0.36 -4.88
C THR A 65 -4.77 -1.56 -5.80
N VAL A 66 -5.70 -1.77 -6.74
CA VAL A 66 -5.63 -2.85 -7.73
C VAL A 66 -4.41 -2.69 -8.63
N GLN A 67 -4.09 -1.46 -9.05
CA GLN A 67 -2.91 -1.18 -9.85
C GLN A 67 -1.60 -1.48 -9.09
N LEU A 68 -1.54 -1.16 -7.79
CA LEU A 68 -0.42 -1.53 -6.92
C LEU A 68 -0.25 -3.05 -6.87
N PHE A 69 -1.32 -3.81 -6.60
CA PHE A 69 -1.24 -5.27 -6.58
C PHE A 69 -0.76 -5.83 -7.92
N ARG A 70 -1.27 -5.33 -9.04
CA ARG A 70 -0.79 -5.71 -10.38
C ARG A 70 0.71 -5.48 -10.55
N ARG A 71 1.23 -4.33 -10.10
CA ARG A 71 2.68 -4.03 -10.15
C ARG A 71 3.49 -4.96 -9.28
N LEU A 72 3.00 -5.31 -8.08
CA LEU A 72 3.65 -6.24 -7.17
C LEU A 72 3.71 -7.65 -7.76
N PHE A 73 2.60 -8.16 -8.30
CA PHE A 73 2.56 -9.46 -8.98
C PHE A 73 3.45 -9.50 -10.22
N ALA A 74 3.46 -8.43 -11.03
CA ALA A 74 4.34 -8.36 -12.19
C ALA A 74 5.83 -8.38 -11.81
N ALA A 75 6.19 -7.89 -10.61
CA ALA A 75 7.56 -7.91 -10.12
C ALA A 75 7.98 -9.28 -9.56
N THR A 76 7.04 -10.12 -9.12
CA THR A 76 7.32 -11.47 -8.62
C THR A 76 7.31 -12.54 -9.71
N LEU A 77 6.73 -12.24 -10.87
CA LEU A 77 6.81 -13.12 -12.04
C LEU A 77 8.25 -13.14 -12.59
N PRO A 78 8.82 -14.34 -12.85
CA PRO A 78 10.11 -14.43 -13.51
C PRO A 78 10.01 -13.77 -14.89
N LYS A 79 10.88 -12.80 -15.15
CA LYS A 79 11.00 -12.20 -16.49
C LYS A 79 11.61 -13.27 -17.40
N SER A 80 10.80 -13.80 -18.32
CA SER A 80 11.23 -14.77 -19.33
C SER A 80 12.18 -14.15 -20.35
#